data_AF-A0AAE8VX66-F1
#
_entry.id   AF-A0AAE8VX66-F1
#
_cell.length_a   1.000
_cell.length_b   1.000
_cell.length_c   1.000
_cell.angle_alpha   90.00
_cell.angle_beta   90.00
_cell.angle_gamma   90.00
#
_symmetry.space_group_name_H-M   'P 1'
#
loop_
_entity.id
_entity.type
_entity.pdbx_description
1 polymer ?
#
loop_
_entity_poly.entity_id
_entity_poly.type
_entity_poly.pdbx_seq_one_letter_code
_entity_poly.pdbx_strand_id
1 'polypeptide(L)' 'MTSRPTTMDPPVCLALPSREPDPVSGCDICLAVANQRFEAKANSDWSKVTDCNVEINRHPHGRAE' A
#
# COMPACT_ATOMS: atom_id res chain seq x y z
N MET A 1 -20.58 34.85 19.03
CA MET A 1 -20.89 33.55 19.66
C MET A 1 -19.59 32.98 20.17
N THR A 2 -19.27 33.18 21.45
CA THR A 2 -18.01 32.72 22.06
C THR A 2 -18.15 31.26 22.45
N SER A 3 -17.44 30.36 21.77
CA SER A 3 -17.48 28.93 22.05
C SER A 3 -16.77 28.62 23.38
N ARG A 4 -17.34 27.70 24.17
CA ARG A 4 -16.79 27.24 25.45
C ARG A 4 -15.68 26.23 25.17
N PRO A 5 -14.47 26.38 25.75
CA PRO A 5 -13.37 25.46 25.49
C PRO A 5 -13.69 24.06 26.05
N THR A 6 -13.48 23.04 25.22
CA THR A 6 -13.58 21.62 25.59
C THR A 6 -12.18 21.02 25.65
N THR A 7 -11.96 20.06 26.56
CA THR A 7 -10.65 19.40 26.76
C THR A 7 -10.15 18.59 25.55
N MET A 8 -11.06 18.17 24.67
CA MET A 8 -10.70 17.35 23.50
C MET A 8 -10.32 18.22 22.31
N ASP A 9 -9.15 17.94 21.75
CA ASP A 9 -8.75 18.47 20.45
C ASP A 9 -9.68 17.95 19.33
N PRO A 10 -9.82 18.71 18.24
CA PRO A 10 -10.59 18.26 17.08
C PRO A 10 -10.03 16.96 16.49
N PRO A 11 -10.87 16.13 15.85
CA PRO A 11 -10.41 14.89 15.21
C PRO A 11 -9.29 15.14 14.19
N VAL A 12 -8.29 14.26 14.19
CA VAL A 12 -7.26 14.25 13.16
C VAL A 12 -7.88 13.74 11.86
N CYS A 13 -7.86 14.57 10.82
CA CYS A 13 -8.28 14.17 9.48
C CYS A 13 -7.12 13.47 8.75
N LEU A 14 -7.26 12.16 8.52
CA LEU A 14 -6.31 11.37 7.72
C LEU A 14 -6.72 11.36 6.24
N ALA A 15 -5.74 11.31 5.35
CA ALA A 15 -5.99 11.07 3.93
C ALA A 15 -6.43 9.62 3.68
N LEU A 16 -7.12 9.39 2.55
CA LEU A 16 -7.43 8.03 2.11
C LEU A 16 -6.13 7.28 1.77
N PRO A 17 -6.07 5.96 2.02
CA PRO A 17 -4.91 5.16 1.65
C PRO A 17 -4.70 5.17 0.13
N SER A 18 -3.42 5.13 -0.29
CA SER A 18 -3.06 4.98 -1.69
C SER A 18 -3.63 3.69 -2.28
N ARG A 19 -3.89 3.71 -3.59
CA ARG A 19 -4.27 2.50 -4.34
C ARG A 19 -3.14 1.47 -4.28
N GLU A 20 -3.51 0.20 -4.41
CA GLU A 20 -2.55 -0.87 -4.62
C GLU A 20 -1.62 -0.57 -5.81
N PRO A 21 -0.31 -0.85 -5.69
CA PRO A 21 0.65 -0.57 -6.75
C PRO A 21 0.50 -1.52 -7.93
N ASP A 22 0.73 -0.98 -9.12
CA ASP A 22 0.81 -1.75 -10.36
C ASP A 22 2.24 -2.31 -10.53
N PRO A 23 2.40 -3.56 -10.99
CA PRO A 23 3.72 -4.11 -11.28
C PRO A 23 4.35 -3.39 -12.48
N VAL A 24 5.66 -3.17 -12.44
CA VAL A 24 6.39 -2.55 -13.55
C VAL A 24 6.44 -3.51 -14.75
N SER A 25 6.02 -3.01 -15.91
CA SER A 25 6.00 -3.76 -17.16
C SER A 25 7.40 -4.25 -17.53
N GLY A 26 7.52 -5.55 -17.85
CA GLY A 26 8.79 -6.16 -18.25
C GLY A 26 9.74 -6.49 -17.10
N CYS A 27 9.33 -6.30 -15.84
CA CYS A 27 10.09 -6.80 -14.70
C CYS A 27 9.49 -8.12 -14.19
N ASP A 28 10.25 -9.19 -14.35
CA ASP A 28 9.84 -10.53 -13.94
C ASP A 28 9.55 -10.63 -12.43
N ILE A 29 10.31 -9.90 -11.60
CA ILE A 29 10.11 -9.86 -10.15
C ILE A 29 8.76 -9.22 -9.82
N CYS A 30 8.47 -8.02 -10.33
CA CYS A 30 7.20 -7.35 -10.07
C CYS A 30 6.00 -8.16 -10.59
N LEU A 31 6.13 -8.81 -11.74
CA LEU A 31 5.08 -9.67 -12.29
C LEU A 31 4.86 -10.93 -11.44
N ALA A 32 5.93 -11.56 -10.96
CA ALA A 32 5.83 -12.71 -10.07
C ALA A 32 5.16 -12.34 -8.74
N VAL A 33 5.53 -11.19 -8.14
CA VAL A 33 4.92 -10.70 -6.91
C VAL A 33 3.45 -10.33 -7.12
N ALA A 34 3.09 -9.80 -8.30
CA ALA A 34 1.69 -9.55 -8.65
C ALA A 34 0.86 -10.85 -8.72
N ASN A 35 1.43 -11.94 -9.23
CA ASN A 35 0.77 -13.25 -9.21
C ASN A 35 0.60 -13.80 -7.78
N GLN A 36 1.65 -13.73 -6.95
CA GLN A 36 1.56 -14.09 -5.53
C GLN A 36 0.46 -13.29 -4.81
N ARG A 37 0.35 -12.01 -5.12
CA ARG A 37 -0.70 -11.13 -4.58
C ARG A 37 -2.10 -11.56 -5.02
N PHE A 38 -2.27 -11.98 -6.27
CA PHE A 38 -3.53 -12.50 -6.78
C PHE A 38 -3.95 -13.77 -6.04
N GLU A 39 -3.03 -14.71 -5.83
CA GLU A 39 -3.27 -15.93 -5.06
C GLU A 39 -3.60 -15.64 -3.59
N ALA A 40 -2.87 -14.70 -2.96
CA ALA A 40 -3.14 -14.27 -1.60
C ALA A 40 -4.55 -13.67 -1.45
N LYS A 41 -5.00 -12.86 -2.42
CA LYS A 41 -6.40 -12.38 -2.47
C LYS A 41 -7.40 -13.52 -2.58
N ALA A 42 -7.15 -14.48 -3.46
CA ALA A 42 -8.02 -15.65 -3.64
C ALA A 42 -8.15 -16.45 -2.33
N ASN A 43 -7.08 -16.50 -1.52
CA ASN A 43 -7.05 -17.18 -0.23
C ASN A 43 -7.47 -16.30 0.96
N SER A 44 -7.89 -15.05 0.73
CA SER A 44 -8.20 -14.05 1.78
C SER A 44 -7.05 -13.75 2.75
N ASP A 45 -5.80 -13.97 2.33
CA ASP A 45 -4.59 -13.63 3.09
C ASP A 45 -4.18 -12.17 2.84
N TRP A 46 -4.86 -11.25 3.53
CA TRP A 46 -4.63 -9.82 3.38
C TRP A 46 -3.31 -9.32 3.96
N SER A 47 -2.70 -10.10 4.88
CA SER A 47 -1.34 -9.81 5.35
C SER A 47 -0.36 -9.98 4.19
N LYS A 48 -0.42 -11.13 3.50
CA LYS A 48 0.45 -11.39 2.35
C LYS A 48 0.19 -10.43 1.19
N VAL A 49 -1.06 -10.02 0.95
CA VAL A 49 -1.39 -8.98 -0.05
C VAL A 49 -0.66 -7.66 0.26
N THR A 50 -0.61 -7.28 1.53
CA THR A 50 0.08 -6.05 1.96
C THR A 50 1.59 -6.17 1.76
N ASP A 51 2.18 -7.31 2.10
CA ASP A 51 3.61 -7.57 1.87
C ASP A 51 3.98 -7.46 0.38
N CYS A 52 3.18 -8.08 -0.50
CA CYS A 52 3.37 -7.99 -1.95
C CYS A 52 3.26 -6.54 -2.46
N ASN A 53 2.32 -5.75 -1.93
CA ASN A 53 2.21 -4.33 -2.28
C ASN A 53 3.45 -3.54 -1.86
N VAL A 54 4.01 -3.81 -0.67
CA VAL A 54 5.24 -3.17 -0.19
C VAL A 54 6.42 -3.56 -1.07
N GLU A 55 6.53 -4.83 -1.45
CA GLU A 55 7.60 -5.35 -2.31
C GLU A 55 7.59 -4.70 -3.69
N ILE A 56 6.43 -4.65 -4.37
CA ILE A 56 6.29 -3.98 -5.68
C ILE A 56 6.69 -2.50 -5.59
N ASN A 57 6.26 -1.78 -4.54
CA ASN A 57 6.60 -0.37 -4.36
C ASN A 57 8.09 -0.12 -4.08
N ARG A 58 8.76 -1.04 -3.40
CA ARG A 58 10.17 -0.89 -2.99
C ARG A 58 11.15 -1.51 -3.98
N HIS A 59 10.66 -2.28 -4.95
CA HIS A 59 11.52 -2.94 -5.91
C HIS A 59 12.24 -1.91 -6.80
N PRO A 60 13.58 -1.86 -6.80
CA PRO A 60 14.31 -0.84 -7.54
C PRO A 60 14.24 -1.07 -9.05
N HIS A 61 13.94 0.00 -9.81
CA HIS A 61 13.89 0.01 -11.28
C HIS A 61 14.84 1.02 -11.94
N GLY A 62 15.68 1.69 -11.14
CA GLY A 62 16.81 2.52 -11.60
C GLY A 62 18.13 1.76 -11.45
N ARG A 63 19.15 2.13 -12.25
CA ARG A 63 20.44 1.44 -12.37
C ARG A 63 21.00 1.09 -10.99
N ALA A 64 21.27 -0.20 -10.75
CA ALA A 64 22.24 -0.59 -9.74
C ALA A 64 23.53 0.19 -10.03
N GLU A 65 23.96 0.99 -9.06
CA GLU A 65 25.25 1.69 -9.05
C GLU A 65 26.42 0.73 -8.82
#